data_AF-A0A0F5VQ22-F1
#
_entry.id   AF-A0A0F5VQ22-F1
#
_cell.length_a   1.000
_cell.length_b   1.000
_cell.length_c   1.000
_cell.angle_alpha   90.00
_cell.angle_beta   90.00
_cell.angle_gamma   90.00
#
_symmetry.space_group_name_H-M   'P 1'
#
loop_
_entity.id
_entity.type
_entity.pdbx_description
1 polymer ?
#
loop_
_entity_poly.entity_id
_entity_poly.type
_entity_poly.pdbx_seq_one_letter_code
_entity_poly.pdbx_strand_id
1 'polypeptide(L)'
;MRFLMDAEQRAFSASLDAMLTAADTPAVIRDWSRGDHVRGRALWARVAEAGVFALAVPETHEGLGLRPVELTLAFVELGRHAAPGPLVETAAAAALLAGLDDPGPAKRLLPALASGESTATLATGPYALDADVADIRLTLSTPVQGSRGRSPLGAGSKGRQPLEDGTGRGGGGEENPTELRLAPPPGSPHPTLDPARRLFETPRGGEL
;
A
#
# COMPACT_ATOMS: atom_id res chain seq x y z
N MET A 1 29.70 -12.57 -1.27
CA MET A 1 28.39 -11.95 -0.96
C MET A 1 28.59 -10.99 0.20
N ARG A 2 27.95 -9.81 0.18
CA ARG A 2 28.05 -8.78 1.21
C ARG A 2 26.65 -8.50 1.75
N PHE A 3 26.41 -8.88 3.01
CA PHE A 3 25.12 -8.74 3.70
C PHE A 3 25.10 -7.60 4.72
N LEU A 4 26.22 -6.89 4.88
CA LEU A 4 26.35 -5.75 5.77
C LEU A 4 26.01 -4.47 5.01
N MET A 5 25.37 -3.53 5.72
CA MET A 5 25.13 -2.18 5.22
C MET A 5 26.47 -1.47 4.95
N ASP A 6 26.55 -0.78 3.82
CA ASP A 6 27.66 0.12 3.55
C ASP A 6 27.58 1.40 4.43
N ALA A 7 28.49 2.33 4.21
CA ALA A 7 28.55 3.56 5.00
C ALA A 7 27.36 4.50 4.70
N GLU A 8 26.91 4.55 3.45
CA GLU A 8 25.81 5.41 3.02
C GLU A 8 24.48 4.91 3.55
N GLN A 9 24.23 3.60 3.47
CA GLN A 9 23.05 2.94 4.02
C GLN A 9 22.96 3.12 5.54
N ARG A 10 24.09 2.99 6.25
CA ARG A 10 24.15 3.26 7.69
C ARG A 10 23.86 4.71 8.03
N ALA A 11 24.44 5.64 7.27
CA ALA A 11 24.20 7.07 7.47
C ALA A 11 22.72 7.43 7.22
N PHE A 12 22.12 6.87 6.17
CA PHE A 12 20.71 7.05 5.85
C PHE A 12 19.80 6.54 6.98
N SER A 13 19.96 5.30 7.44
CA SER A 13 19.19 4.76 8.56
C SER A 13 19.38 5.56 9.84
N ALA A 14 20.62 5.93 10.19
CA ALA A 14 20.89 6.74 11.38
C ALA A 14 20.24 8.14 11.31
N SER A 15 20.19 8.75 10.12
CA SER A 15 19.52 10.02 9.91
C SER A 15 18.00 9.91 10.10
N LEU A 16 17.38 8.85 9.58
CA LEU A 16 15.97 8.59 9.78
C LEU A 16 15.65 8.33 11.25
N ASP A 17 16.45 7.50 11.94
CA ASP A 17 16.30 7.22 13.37
C ASP A 17 16.33 8.48 14.22
N ALA A 18 17.32 9.36 13.98
CA ALA A 18 17.47 10.62 14.70
C ALA A 18 16.28 11.57 14.45
N MET A 19 15.86 11.69 13.19
CA MET A 19 14.71 12.52 12.80
C MET A 19 13.40 12.04 13.43
N LEU A 20 13.16 10.72 13.41
CA LEU A 20 11.97 10.10 13.99
C LEU A 20 11.97 10.19 15.52
N THR A 21 13.12 9.96 16.15
CA THR A 21 13.30 10.16 17.60
C THR A 21 12.94 11.59 18.01
N ALA A 22 13.37 12.59 17.22
CA ALA A 22 13.08 13.99 17.49
C ALA A 22 11.61 14.40 17.23
N ALA A 23 10.82 13.56 16.54
CA ALA A 23 9.46 13.88 16.12
C ALA A 23 8.38 13.54 17.16
N ASP A 24 8.73 12.93 18.30
CA ASP A 24 7.78 12.42 19.32
C ASP A 24 6.69 11.56 18.68
N THR A 25 7.10 10.53 17.92
CA THR A 25 6.17 9.64 17.22
C THR A 25 5.09 9.01 18.11
N PRO A 26 5.30 8.74 19.43
CA PRO A 26 4.22 8.30 20.32
C PRO A 26 3.09 9.32 20.49
N ALA A 27 3.37 10.64 20.45
CA ALA A 27 2.30 11.64 20.42
C ALA A 27 1.64 11.68 19.04
N VAL A 28 2.43 11.64 17.96
CA VAL A 28 1.93 11.66 16.58
C VAL A 28 0.93 10.54 16.32
N ILE A 29 1.26 9.30 16.69
CA ILE A 29 0.39 8.13 16.48
C ILE A 29 -0.91 8.20 17.30
N ARG A 30 -0.87 8.79 18.51
CA ARG A 30 -2.06 8.98 19.36
C ARG A 30 -2.99 10.06 18.84
N ASP A 31 -2.44 11.11 18.24
CA ASP A 31 -3.25 12.15 17.59
C ASP A 31 -3.87 11.58 16.31
N TRP A 32 -3.08 10.83 15.52
CA TRP A 32 -3.55 10.12 14.33
C TRP A 32 -4.71 9.17 14.63
N SER A 33 -4.62 8.39 15.72
CA SER A 33 -5.67 7.46 16.14
C SER A 33 -6.98 8.14 16.55
N ARG A 34 -6.95 9.46 16.79
CA ARG A 34 -8.13 10.29 17.11
C ARG A 34 -8.64 11.06 15.89
N GLY A 35 -8.02 10.88 14.72
CA GLY A 35 -8.34 11.64 13.51
C GLY A 35 -7.70 13.02 13.43
N ASP A 36 -6.77 13.37 14.34
CA ASP A 36 -5.95 14.57 14.21
C ASP A 36 -4.67 14.24 13.45
N HIS A 37 -4.64 14.63 12.18
CA HIS A 37 -3.55 14.31 11.27
C HIS A 37 -2.49 15.41 11.17
N VAL A 38 -2.59 16.52 11.91
CA VAL A 38 -1.70 17.69 11.74
C VAL A 38 -0.24 17.32 11.95
N ARG A 39 0.08 16.67 13.08
CA ARG A 39 1.44 16.21 13.36
C ARG A 39 1.88 15.07 12.46
N GLY A 40 0.96 14.19 12.08
CA GLY A 40 1.24 13.08 11.16
C GLY A 40 1.64 13.58 9.78
N ARG A 41 0.94 14.59 9.24
CA ARG A 41 1.29 15.23 7.96
C ARG A 41 2.60 16.01 8.04
N ALA A 42 2.92 16.62 9.19
CA ALA A 42 4.23 17.23 9.40
C ALA A 42 5.37 16.19 9.42
N LEU A 43 5.15 15.03 10.05
CA LEU A 43 6.12 13.93 10.00
C LEU A 43 6.26 13.37 8.58
N TRP A 44 5.14 13.17 7.88
CA TRP A 44 5.11 12.75 6.48
C TRP A 44 5.97 13.66 5.58
N ALA A 45 5.81 14.98 5.71
CA ALA A 45 6.61 15.94 4.94
C ALA A 45 8.11 15.76 5.19
N ARG A 46 8.54 15.57 6.45
CA ARG A 46 9.96 15.30 6.77
C ARG A 46 10.46 13.98 6.20
N VAL A 47 9.63 12.94 6.18
CA VAL A 47 9.94 11.64 5.56
C VAL A 47 10.10 11.79 4.05
N ALA A 48 9.25 12.61 3.41
CA ALA A 48 9.34 12.93 2.00
C ALA A 48 10.60 13.77 1.67
N GLU A 49 10.91 14.78 2.47
CA GLU A 49 12.13 15.60 2.38
C GLU A 49 13.40 14.75 2.53
N ALA A 50 13.35 13.68 3.34
CA ALA A 50 14.43 12.69 3.44
C ALA A 50 14.53 11.76 2.22
N GLY A 51 13.66 11.92 1.22
CA GLY A 51 13.67 11.21 -0.06
C GLY A 51 13.07 9.80 -0.01
N VAL A 52 12.37 9.41 1.07
CA VAL A 52 11.92 8.02 1.24
C VAL A 52 10.99 7.57 0.12
N PHE A 53 10.02 8.40 -0.30
CA PHE A 53 9.09 8.03 -1.37
C PHE A 53 9.74 8.05 -2.76
N ALA A 54 10.71 8.94 -2.98
CA ALA A 54 11.46 9.01 -4.22
C ALA A 54 12.27 7.72 -4.51
N LEU A 55 12.63 6.94 -3.49
CA LEU A 55 13.31 5.62 -3.64
C LEU A 55 12.46 4.57 -4.37
N ALA A 56 11.16 4.79 -4.53
CA ALA A 56 10.25 3.90 -5.26
C ALA A 56 9.90 4.42 -6.66
N VAL A 57 10.43 5.59 -7.05
CA VAL A 57 10.05 6.29 -8.29
C VAL A 57 11.24 6.36 -9.25
N PRO A 58 11.04 6.09 -10.56
CA PRO A 58 12.10 6.28 -11.56
C PRO A 58 12.58 7.73 -11.66
N GLU A 59 13.86 7.93 -12.00
CA GLU A 59 14.45 9.27 -12.17
C GLU A 59 13.73 10.12 -13.23
N THR A 60 13.13 9.49 -14.26
CA THR A 60 12.34 10.17 -15.30
C THR A 60 11.07 10.84 -14.76
N HIS A 61 10.67 10.53 -13.52
CA HIS A 61 9.51 11.06 -12.84
C HIS A 61 9.91 11.72 -11.50
N GLU A 62 11.09 12.34 -11.46
CA GLU A 62 11.61 13.08 -10.30
C GLU A 62 11.94 12.20 -9.07
N GLY A 63 12.09 10.89 -9.29
CA GLY A 63 12.52 9.94 -8.27
C GLY A 63 14.03 9.73 -8.19
N LEU A 64 14.44 8.74 -7.39
CA LEU A 64 15.83 8.34 -7.18
C LEU A 64 16.17 6.99 -7.84
N GLY A 65 15.26 6.47 -8.69
CA GLY A 65 15.31 5.12 -9.18
C GLY A 65 14.85 4.11 -8.12
N LEU A 66 14.38 2.93 -8.55
CA LEU A 66 13.94 1.89 -7.62
C LEU A 66 15.12 1.37 -6.80
N ARG A 67 15.13 1.72 -5.50
CA ARG A 67 16.18 1.38 -4.53
C ARG A 67 15.62 0.51 -3.41
N PRO A 68 15.41 -0.80 -3.65
CA PRO A 68 14.66 -1.67 -2.75
C PRO A 68 15.36 -1.90 -1.40
N VAL A 69 16.70 -1.89 -1.38
CA VAL A 69 17.47 -2.04 -0.13
C VAL A 69 17.25 -0.82 0.74
N GLU A 70 17.49 0.39 0.23
CA GLU A 70 17.30 1.63 0.99
C GLU A 70 15.85 1.85 1.39
N LEU A 71 14.89 1.51 0.52
CA LEU A 71 13.46 1.56 0.85
C LEU A 71 13.12 0.60 2.00
N THR A 72 13.69 -0.61 2.00
CA THR A 72 13.54 -1.56 3.11
C THR A 72 14.11 -0.99 4.40
N LEU A 73 15.30 -0.39 4.34
CA LEU A 73 15.92 0.25 5.51
C LEU A 73 15.03 1.38 6.05
N ALA A 74 14.50 2.23 5.18
CA ALA A 74 13.58 3.30 5.58
C ALA A 74 12.35 2.75 6.30
N PHE A 75 11.72 1.69 5.77
CA PHE A 75 10.54 1.10 6.40
C PHE A 75 10.83 0.36 7.70
N VAL A 76 12.03 -0.19 7.89
CA VAL A 76 12.46 -0.71 9.19
C VAL A 76 12.52 0.42 10.22
N GLU A 77 13.10 1.58 9.87
CA GLU A 77 13.16 2.75 10.75
C GLU A 77 11.77 3.31 11.06
N LEU A 78 10.96 3.55 10.04
CA LEU A 78 9.58 4.05 10.18
C LEU A 78 8.71 3.12 11.02
N GLY A 79 8.85 1.80 10.81
CA GLY A 79 8.17 0.79 11.59
C GLY A 79 8.61 0.75 13.05
N ARG A 80 9.91 0.88 13.33
CA ARG A 80 10.44 0.93 14.71
C ARG A 80 9.85 2.10 15.49
N HIS A 81 9.66 3.23 14.83
CA HIS A 81 9.10 4.44 15.42
C HIS A 81 7.57 4.53 15.31
N ALA A 82 6.88 3.49 14.82
CA ALA A 82 5.44 3.47 14.63
C ALA A 82 4.89 4.70 13.86
N ALA A 83 5.59 5.13 12.82
CA ALA A 83 5.17 6.25 11.98
C ALA A 83 3.79 5.95 11.36
N PRO A 84 2.77 6.82 11.52
CA PRO A 84 1.44 6.59 10.97
C PRO A 84 1.35 6.87 9.47
N GLY A 85 0.23 6.43 8.90
CA GLY A 85 -0.18 6.74 7.54
C GLY A 85 0.18 5.67 6.52
N PRO A 86 -0.27 5.84 5.27
CA PRO A 86 -0.13 4.86 4.20
C PRO A 86 1.28 4.90 3.56
N LEU A 87 2.32 4.78 4.39
CA LEU A 87 3.73 4.95 4.00
C LEU A 87 4.17 3.88 2.99
N VAL A 88 3.93 2.62 3.32
CA VAL A 88 4.31 1.47 2.49
C VAL A 88 3.40 1.41 1.26
N GLU A 89 2.11 1.67 1.46
CA GLU A 89 1.12 1.70 0.39
C GLU A 89 1.45 2.77 -0.65
N THR A 90 1.95 3.94 -0.23
CA THR A 90 2.38 5.01 -1.14
C THR A 90 3.58 4.60 -1.99
N ALA A 91 4.61 4.01 -1.38
CA ALA A 91 5.76 3.52 -2.14
C ALA A 91 5.39 2.35 -3.07
N ALA A 92 4.51 1.45 -2.62
CA ALA A 92 4.01 0.35 -3.43
C ALA A 92 3.18 0.85 -4.63
N ALA A 93 2.30 1.84 -4.41
CA ALA A 93 1.55 2.50 -5.46
C ALA A 93 2.47 3.12 -6.51
N ALA A 94 3.51 3.83 -6.07
CA ALA A 94 4.51 4.41 -6.96
C ALA A 94 5.24 3.35 -7.79
N ALA A 95 5.70 2.26 -7.16
CA ALA A 95 6.37 1.17 -7.87
C ALA A 95 5.46 0.46 -8.88
N LEU A 96 4.17 0.27 -8.56
CA LEU A 96 3.18 -0.33 -9.46
C LEU A 96 2.88 0.58 -10.66
N LEU A 97 2.64 1.87 -10.41
CA LEU A 97 2.39 2.86 -11.47
C LEU A 97 3.58 2.98 -12.42
N ALA A 98 4.81 2.92 -11.89
CA ALA A 98 6.03 2.95 -12.69
C ALA A 98 6.21 1.70 -13.58
N GLY A 99 5.59 0.58 -13.22
CA GLY A 99 5.65 -0.69 -13.96
C GLY A 99 4.55 -0.89 -15.00
N LEU A 100 3.66 0.09 -15.20
CA LEU A 100 2.60 0.01 -16.21
C LEU A 100 3.15 0.21 -17.63
N ASP A 101 2.58 -0.52 -18.59
CA ASP A 101 2.88 -0.34 -20.02
C ASP A 101 2.41 1.03 -20.54
N ASP A 102 1.28 1.54 -20.02
CA ASP A 102 0.81 2.90 -20.30
C ASP A 102 1.56 3.92 -19.42
N PRO A 103 2.36 4.83 -20.01
CA PRO A 103 3.08 5.84 -19.24
C PRO A 103 2.18 6.99 -18.75
N GLY A 104 0.92 7.09 -19.19
CA GLY A 104 0.01 8.18 -18.85
C GLY A 104 -0.20 8.37 -17.33
N PRO A 105 -0.61 7.33 -16.58
CA PRO A 105 -0.75 7.39 -15.13
C PRO A 105 0.57 7.69 -14.42
N ALA A 106 1.67 7.07 -14.86
CA ALA A 106 3.00 7.29 -14.28
C ALA A 106 3.42 8.76 -14.38
N LYS A 107 3.29 9.38 -15.56
CA LYS A 107 3.60 10.79 -15.80
C LYS A 107 2.75 11.75 -14.96
N ARG A 108 1.49 11.40 -14.72
CA ARG A 108 0.56 12.24 -13.97
C ARG A 108 0.74 12.16 -12.46
N LEU A 109 1.03 10.98 -11.93
CA LEU A 109 0.91 10.71 -10.49
C LEU A 109 2.25 10.57 -9.76
N LEU A 110 3.29 10.08 -10.44
CA LEU A 110 4.57 9.78 -9.78
C LEU A 110 5.32 10.99 -9.22
N PRO A 111 5.35 12.18 -9.88
CA PRO A 111 6.07 13.32 -9.33
C PRO A 111 5.53 13.75 -7.95
N ALA A 112 4.19 13.80 -7.80
CA ALA A 112 3.54 14.17 -6.54
C ALA A 112 3.71 13.09 -5.45
N LEU A 113 3.83 11.82 -5.84
CA LEU A 113 4.14 10.72 -4.90
C LEU A 113 5.61 10.75 -4.47
N ALA A 114 6.53 11.07 -5.39
CA ALA A 114 7.96 11.18 -5.12
C ALA A 114 8.27 12.30 -4.11
N SER A 115 7.65 13.47 -4.31
CA SER A 115 7.80 14.63 -3.43
C SER A 115 7.05 14.52 -2.11
N GLY A 116 6.15 13.53 -1.99
CA GLY A 116 5.24 13.36 -0.86
C GLY A 116 4.14 14.43 -0.77
N GLU A 117 3.92 15.23 -1.81
CA GLU A 117 2.78 16.16 -1.89
C GLU A 117 1.45 15.41 -1.90
N SER A 118 1.42 14.23 -2.55
CA SER A 118 0.29 13.32 -2.54
C SER A 118 0.59 12.05 -1.76
N THR A 119 -0.41 11.55 -1.05
CA THR A 119 -0.41 10.23 -0.43
C THR A 119 -1.17 9.23 -1.31
N ALA A 120 -0.74 7.96 -1.34
CA ALA A 120 -1.50 6.90 -1.97
C ALA A 120 -1.77 5.74 -1.01
N THR A 121 -2.93 5.11 -1.17
CA THR A 121 -3.24 3.83 -0.55
C THR A 121 -3.52 2.77 -1.61
N LEU A 122 -3.31 1.50 -1.26
CA LEU A 122 -3.47 0.37 -2.14
C LEU A 122 -4.33 -0.71 -1.46
N ALA A 123 -5.37 -1.15 -2.14
CA ALA A 123 -6.20 -2.28 -1.74
C ALA A 123 -6.00 -3.46 -2.71
N THR A 124 -5.46 -4.56 -2.21
CA THR A 124 -5.44 -5.87 -2.92
C THR A 124 -6.63 -6.75 -2.54
N GLY A 125 -7.38 -6.33 -1.53
CA GLY A 125 -8.60 -6.98 -1.03
C GLY A 125 -9.74 -5.96 -0.88
N PRO A 126 -10.73 -6.22 -0.01
CA PRO A 126 -11.86 -5.32 0.16
C PRO A 126 -11.53 -4.01 0.89
N TYR A 127 -10.38 -3.93 1.56
CA TYR A 127 -10.02 -2.80 2.42
C TYR A 127 -8.75 -2.09 1.97
N ALA A 128 -8.77 -0.75 2.06
CA ALA A 128 -7.60 0.12 1.97
C ALA A 128 -7.30 0.73 3.35
N LEU A 129 -6.01 0.91 3.64
CA LEU A 129 -5.55 1.62 4.84
C LEU A 129 -5.66 3.14 4.63
N ASP A 130 -6.20 3.84 5.63
CA ASP A 130 -6.17 5.30 5.75
C ASP A 130 -6.65 6.02 4.48
N ALA A 131 -7.67 5.45 3.83
CA ALA A 131 -8.16 5.92 2.54
C ALA A 131 -8.75 7.34 2.58
N ASP A 132 -9.16 7.81 3.76
CA ASP A 132 -9.69 9.15 3.99
C ASP A 132 -8.61 10.24 4.02
N VAL A 133 -7.36 9.87 4.26
CA VAL A 133 -6.20 10.77 4.19
C VAL A 133 -5.29 10.49 2.99
N ALA A 134 -5.58 9.43 2.23
CA ALA A 134 -4.95 9.12 0.96
C ALA A 134 -5.56 9.98 -0.15
N ASP A 135 -4.74 10.72 -0.90
CA ASP A 135 -5.18 11.51 -2.05
C ASP A 135 -5.51 10.61 -3.24
N ILE A 136 -4.72 9.55 -3.41
CA ILE A 136 -4.85 8.54 -4.45
C ILE A 136 -5.23 7.21 -3.80
N ARG A 137 -6.27 6.53 -4.31
CA ARG A 137 -6.63 5.18 -3.85
C ARG A 137 -6.56 4.24 -5.03
N LEU A 138 -5.75 3.21 -4.92
CA LEU A 138 -5.59 2.20 -5.96
C LEU A 138 -6.20 0.87 -5.51
N THR A 139 -6.92 0.22 -6.42
CA THR A 139 -7.34 -1.18 -6.23
C THR A 139 -6.61 -2.06 -7.20
N LEU A 140 -6.08 -3.16 -6.69
CA LEU A 140 -5.52 -4.25 -7.48
C LEU A 140 -6.52 -5.39 -7.51
N SER A 141 -7.08 -5.67 -8.68
CA SER A 141 -7.93 -6.85 -8.86
C SER A 141 -7.09 -7.98 -9.42
N THR A 142 -6.69 -8.92 -8.57
CA THR A 142 -6.19 -10.22 -9.06
C THR A 142 -7.38 -11.08 -9.45
N PRO A 143 -7.32 -11.85 -10.56
CA PRO A 143 -8.35 -12.84 -10.86
C PRO A 143 -8.50 -13.78 -9.67
N VAL A 144 -9.72 -13.93 -9.15
CA VAL A 144 -10.01 -14.89 -8.09
C VAL A 144 -9.85 -16.28 -8.71
N GLN A 145 -8.72 -16.93 -8.44
CA GLN A 145 -8.54 -18.32 -8.83
C GLN A 145 -9.51 -19.14 -7.98
N GLY A 146 -10.63 -19.53 -8.60
CA GLY A 146 -11.81 -20.17 -8.03
C GLY A 146 -11.70 -20.56 -6.56
N SER A 147 -12.12 -19.65 -5.66
CA SER A 147 -12.46 -20.06 -4.30
C SER A 147 -13.70 -20.94 -4.41
N ARG A 148 -13.49 -22.27 -4.51
CA ARG A 148 -14.56 -23.22 -4.19
C ARG A 148 -15.02 -22.84 -2.79
N GLY A 149 -16.25 -22.33 -2.70
CA GLY A 149 -16.79 -21.71 -1.50
C GLY A 149 -16.54 -22.56 -0.27
N ARG A 150 -15.66 -22.10 0.60
CA ARG A 150 -15.76 -22.43 2.02
C ARG A 150 -16.63 -21.34 2.63
N SER A 151 -17.93 -21.58 2.60
CA SER A 151 -18.86 -20.90 3.50
C SER A 151 -18.37 -21.17 4.93
N PRO A 152 -18.07 -20.14 5.74
CA PRO A 152 -17.76 -20.37 7.14
C PRO A 152 -19.07 -20.68 7.87
N LEU A 153 -19.07 -21.79 8.61
CA LEU A 153 -20.09 -22.20 9.58
C LEU A 153 -21.43 -22.71 9.00
N GLY A 154 -21.47 -24.02 8.79
CA GLY A 154 -22.69 -24.81 8.67
C GLY A 154 -22.45 -26.22 9.16
N ALA A 155 -22.60 -26.44 10.47
CA ALA A 155 -22.67 -27.78 11.05
C ALA A 155 -23.98 -28.46 10.61
N GLY A 156 -23.92 -29.66 10.03
CA GLY A 156 -25.13 -30.44 9.77
C GLY A 156 -25.04 -31.53 8.69
N SER A 157 -24.60 -32.71 9.12
CA SER A 157 -24.98 -34.07 8.67
C SER A 157 -25.43 -34.40 7.22
N LYS A 158 -24.70 -35.39 6.68
CA LYS A 158 -25.13 -36.59 5.93
C LYS A 158 -25.67 -36.45 4.49
N GLY A 159 -24.95 -37.13 3.58
CA GLY A 159 -25.49 -37.61 2.31
C GLY A 159 -24.37 -37.93 1.31
N ARG A 160 -23.86 -39.17 1.30
CA ARG A 160 -23.03 -39.67 0.19
C ARG A 160 -23.93 -39.88 -1.03
N GLN A 161 -23.58 -39.30 -2.16
CA GLN A 161 -24.06 -39.72 -3.48
C GLN A 161 -22.88 -39.96 -4.42
N PRO A 162 -22.99 -40.89 -5.39
CA PRO A 162 -21.86 -41.42 -6.15
C PRO A 162 -21.49 -40.56 -7.36
N LEU A 163 -20.24 -40.75 -7.79
CA LEU A 163 -19.62 -40.24 -9.02
C LEU A 163 -20.54 -40.38 -10.25
N GLU A 164 -20.84 -39.28 -10.92
CA GLU A 164 -21.23 -39.27 -12.33
C GLU A 164 -20.12 -38.62 -13.16
N ASP A 165 -19.62 -39.41 -14.11
CA ASP A 165 -18.74 -38.98 -15.20
C ASP A 165 -19.50 -38.02 -16.11
N GLY A 166 -19.10 -36.75 -16.07
CA GLY A 166 -19.65 -35.69 -16.92
C GLY A 166 -18.52 -34.99 -17.66
N THR A 167 -18.24 -35.45 -18.87
CA THR A 167 -17.41 -34.77 -19.87
C THR A 167 -17.93 -33.35 -20.12
N GLY A 168 -17.26 -32.36 -19.52
CA GLY A 168 -17.47 -30.94 -19.75
C GLY A 168 -16.14 -30.26 -20.04
N ARG A 169 -15.62 -30.43 -21.27
CA ARG A 169 -14.54 -29.60 -21.80
C ARG A 169 -15.17 -28.26 -22.22
N GLY A 170 -15.14 -27.27 -21.33
CA GLY A 170 -15.70 -25.95 -21.61
C GLY A 170 -15.05 -24.87 -20.75
N GLY A 171 -14.48 -23.87 -21.43
CA GLY A 171 -13.99 -22.63 -20.84
C GLY A 171 -12.49 -22.62 -20.62
N GLY A 172 -11.73 -22.22 -21.65
CA GLY A 172 -10.43 -21.61 -21.41
C GLY A 172 -10.67 -20.40 -20.52
N GLY A 173 -10.24 -20.50 -19.26
CA GLY A 173 -10.22 -19.35 -18.37
C GLY A 173 -9.26 -18.34 -18.97
N GLU A 174 -9.81 -17.34 -19.64
CA GLU A 174 -9.11 -16.11 -19.93
C GLU A 174 -8.62 -15.60 -18.57
N GLU A 175 -7.33 -15.78 -18.29
CA GLU A 175 -6.71 -15.25 -17.07
C GLU A 175 -6.85 -13.75 -17.15
N ASN A 176 -7.89 -13.22 -16.51
CA ASN A 176 -8.15 -11.80 -16.52
C ASN A 176 -6.92 -11.12 -15.91
N PRO A 177 -6.23 -10.24 -16.65
CA PRO A 177 -4.96 -9.68 -16.19
C PRO A 177 -5.17 -8.94 -14.87
N THR A 178 -4.15 -8.97 -14.03
CA THR A 178 -4.16 -8.19 -12.78
C THR A 178 -4.30 -6.72 -13.14
N GLU A 179 -5.42 -6.11 -12.77
CA GLU A 179 -5.77 -4.76 -13.19
C GLU A 179 -5.67 -3.78 -12.03
N LEU A 180 -4.96 -2.67 -12.26
CA LEU A 180 -4.84 -1.55 -11.35
C LEU A 180 -5.87 -0.47 -11.73
N ARG A 181 -6.60 0.08 -10.77
CA ARG A 181 -7.63 1.10 -11.00
C ARG A 181 -7.66 2.17 -9.89
N LEU A 182 -8.09 3.38 -10.21
CA LEU A 182 -8.37 4.44 -9.23
C LEU A 182 -9.73 4.21 -8.55
N ALA A 183 -9.73 4.03 -7.23
CA ALA A 183 -10.96 3.93 -6.46
C ALA A 183 -11.60 5.31 -6.17
N PRO A 184 -12.94 5.37 -6.07
CA PRO A 184 -13.63 6.59 -5.66
C PRO A 184 -13.31 6.98 -4.20
N PRO A 185 -13.77 8.15 -3.73
CA PRO A 185 -13.67 8.53 -2.33
C PRO A 185 -14.21 7.44 -1.39
N PRO A 186 -13.55 7.20 -0.25
CA PRO A 186 -13.93 6.14 0.67
C PRO A 186 -15.27 6.45 1.34
N GLY A 187 -15.93 5.38 1.79
CA GLY A 187 -17.10 5.46 2.67
C GLY A 187 -16.70 5.73 4.13
N SER A 188 -17.46 5.15 5.07
CA SER A 188 -17.15 5.22 6.49
C SER A 188 -16.03 4.24 6.87
N PRO A 189 -15.18 4.56 7.87
CA PRO A 189 -14.17 3.63 8.35
C PRO A 189 -14.82 2.41 9.00
N HIS A 190 -14.27 1.24 8.72
CA HIS A 190 -14.62 0.01 9.40
C HIS A 190 -13.98 -0.02 10.81
N PRO A 191 -14.63 -0.63 11.81
CA PRO A 191 -13.99 -0.87 13.10
C PRO A 191 -12.70 -1.68 12.95
N THR A 192 -11.63 -1.22 13.59
CA THR A 192 -10.31 -1.87 13.61
C THR A 192 -9.82 -2.05 15.05
N LEU A 193 -8.98 -3.07 15.27
CA LEU A 193 -8.33 -3.27 16.58
C LEU A 193 -7.27 -2.21 16.86
N ASP A 194 -6.63 -1.71 15.81
CA ASP A 194 -5.66 -0.63 15.88
C ASP A 194 -6.34 0.68 15.43
N PRO A 195 -6.71 1.59 16.35
CA PRO A 195 -7.38 2.83 16.00
C PRO A 195 -6.50 3.78 15.18
N ALA A 196 -5.18 3.57 15.14
CA ALA A 196 -4.27 4.33 14.29
C ALA A 196 -4.19 3.80 12.85
N ARG A 197 -4.83 2.66 12.56
CA ARG A 197 -4.95 2.09 11.21
C ARG A 197 -6.42 1.99 10.84
N ARG A 198 -6.92 2.96 10.09
CA ARG A 198 -8.35 3.02 9.74
C ARG A 198 -8.54 2.30 8.41
N LEU A 199 -9.41 1.29 8.41
CA LEU A 199 -9.69 0.51 7.21
C LEU A 199 -10.95 1.03 6.54
N PHE A 200 -10.94 1.14 5.21
CA PHE A 200 -12.08 1.58 4.43
C PHE A 200 -12.40 0.55 3.36
N GLU A 201 -13.68 0.23 3.19
CA GLU A 201 -14.10 -0.51 2.01
C GLU A 201 -13.74 0.25 0.75
N THR A 202 -13.09 -0.43 -0.18
CA THR A 202 -12.64 0.17 -1.42
C THR A 202 -13.49 -0.39 -2.57
N PRO A 203 -14.45 0.40 -3.10
CA PRO A 203 -15.25 -0.04 -4.22
C PRO A 203 -14.33 -0.27 -5.41
N ARG A 204 -14.52 -1.40 -6.10
CA ARG A 204 -13.86 -1.60 -7.40
C ARG A 204 -14.50 -0.67 -8.42
N GLY A 205 -13.69 0.08 -9.15
CA GLY A 205 -14.16 0.99 -10.19
C GLY A 205 -13.08 1.99 -10.59
N GLY A 206 -13.37 2.82 -11.58
CA GLY A 206 -12.53 3.93 -12.04
C GLY A 206 -11.54 3.58 -13.17
N GLU A 207 -11.12 4.63 -13.86
CA GLU A 207 -10.06 4.63 -14.89
C GLU A 207 -8.78 5.22 -14.27
N LEU A 208 -7.60 4.75 -14.70
CA LEU A 208 -6.30 5.22 -14.23
C LEU A 208 -5.88 6.56 -14.85
#